data_AF-A0A132AEF6-F1
#
_entry.id   AF-A0A132AEF6-F1
#
_cell.length_a   1.000
_cell.length_b   1.000
_cell.length_c   1.000
_cell.angle_alpha   90.00
_cell.angle_beta   90.00
_cell.angle_gamma   90.00
#
_symmetry.space_group_name_H-M   'P 1'
#
loop_
_entity.id
_entity.type
_entity.pdbx_description
1 polymer ?
#
loop_
_entity_poly.entity_id
_entity_poly.type
_entity_poly.pdbx_seq_one_letter_code
_entity_poly.pdbx_strand_id
1 'polypeptide(L)'
;MASKEVIDYHRHANQYFDFFYSYTTLGVAERTQLLFLDIPFIFIKIAIDQHRSQHIDMKLFQVVSILVRCCDTSDWIVSNRMHLTSEVHNNNDDISDEIDIDENNPSKRSKVNPFKYEENDFIIPMQKNIYELLFLNKLYLKKIIKDAIYPDENVKLLKFCSWENQSFSLMTINEILTYISGSFSYEIDPYFKTLQEILLINDSLQEFRILLVFTGQLGNNELNLNCPSRGILEMLCGHAVNFNKRFIQCIQLMISLFDQSEEVVTIVKQNQFLLQKLFQVVNHLKEELQKKVSSFQHSYMNTVPNYSYGGGSGWQSRNDSVMNNTKLSMEIVWNIKNFIQKAETIFKFNQNENQLANDDENDNITYFGEQINDNNALGKDQSRGENEVEEVNIIDNLNEMNIENIESSKSWMRHHQ
;
A
#
# COMPACT_ATOMS: atom_id res chain seq x y z
N MET A 1 -31.18 -11.25 34.53
CA MET A 1 -31.84 -12.07 33.50
C MET A 1 -31.35 -11.69 32.11
N ALA A 2 -31.42 -10.41 31.70
CA ALA A 2 -30.88 -9.93 30.42
C ALA A 2 -29.40 -10.27 30.16
N SER A 3 -28.52 -10.23 31.18
CA SER A 3 -27.11 -10.59 31.02
C SER A 3 -26.88 -12.07 30.71
N LYS A 4 -27.76 -12.97 31.17
CA LYS A 4 -27.63 -14.42 30.97
C LYS A 4 -28.12 -14.82 29.58
N GLU A 5 -29.23 -14.24 29.13
CA GLU A 5 -29.77 -14.41 27.77
C GLU A 5 -28.82 -13.85 26.71
N VAL A 6 -28.18 -12.70 26.97
CA VAL A 6 -27.14 -12.16 26.08
C VAL A 6 -25.94 -13.10 26.02
N ILE A 7 -25.47 -13.66 27.14
CA ILE A 7 -24.36 -14.63 27.16
C ILE A 7 -24.73 -15.93 26.42
N ASP A 8 -25.97 -16.43 26.58
CA ASP A 8 -26.44 -17.62 25.88
C ASP A 8 -26.61 -17.37 24.37
N TYR A 9 -27.07 -16.18 23.96
CA TYR A 9 -27.13 -15.77 22.56
C TYR A 9 -25.74 -15.78 21.89
N HIS A 10 -24.71 -15.27 22.59
CA HIS A 10 -23.33 -15.29 22.09
C HIS A 10 -22.75 -16.70 22.05
N ARG A 11 -23.15 -17.59 22.97
CA ARG A 11 -22.66 -18.97 23.04
C ARG A 11 -23.13 -19.82 21.85
N HIS A 12 -24.31 -19.52 21.31
CA HIS A 12 -24.86 -20.21 20.14
C HIS A 12 -24.54 -19.48 18.82
N ALA A 13 -24.15 -18.20 18.85
CA ALA A 13 -23.79 -17.42 17.66
C ALA A 13 -22.76 -18.12 16.77
N ASN A 14 -21.69 -18.66 17.36
CA ASN A 14 -20.65 -19.37 16.62
C ASN A 14 -21.20 -20.62 15.90
N GLN A 15 -22.11 -21.36 16.55
CA GLN A 15 -22.76 -22.53 15.95
C GLN A 15 -23.62 -22.15 14.74
N TYR A 16 -24.26 -20.99 14.77
CA TYR A 16 -24.99 -20.46 13.61
C TYR A 16 -24.02 -20.12 12.47
N PHE A 17 -22.91 -19.44 12.73
CA PHE A 17 -21.93 -19.11 11.68
C PHE A 17 -21.28 -20.36 11.08
N ASP A 18 -21.00 -21.38 11.89
CA ASP A 18 -20.55 -22.69 11.41
C ASP A 18 -21.59 -23.37 10.50
N PHE A 19 -22.87 -23.31 10.87
CA PHE A 19 -23.96 -23.81 10.04
C PHE A 19 -24.03 -23.07 8.70
N PHE A 20 -24.04 -21.73 8.73
CA PHE A 20 -24.08 -20.92 7.51
C PHE A 20 -22.86 -21.16 6.63
N TYR A 21 -21.67 -21.29 7.21
CA TYR A 21 -20.46 -21.64 6.48
C TYR A 21 -20.59 -22.99 5.78
N SER A 22 -20.99 -24.02 6.53
CA SER A 22 -21.19 -25.37 5.99
C SER A 22 -22.24 -25.36 4.86
N TYR A 23 -23.36 -24.68 5.08
CA TYR A 23 -24.44 -24.55 4.10
C TYR A 23 -24.00 -23.83 2.82
N THR A 24 -23.23 -22.74 2.95
CA THR A 24 -22.68 -21.99 1.81
C THR A 24 -21.77 -22.84 0.91
N THR A 25 -21.11 -23.84 1.49
CA THR A 25 -20.19 -24.75 0.78
C THR A 25 -20.88 -25.94 0.09
N LEU A 26 -22.19 -26.13 0.26
CA LEU A 26 -22.91 -27.28 -0.32
C LEU A 26 -23.11 -27.17 -1.83
N GLY A 27 -23.43 -25.97 -2.34
CA GLY A 27 -23.74 -25.81 -3.76
C GLY A 27 -24.32 -24.45 -4.13
N VAL A 28 -24.58 -24.28 -5.43
CA VAL A 28 -25.14 -23.06 -6.02
C VAL A 28 -26.53 -22.77 -5.47
N ALA A 29 -27.36 -23.81 -5.26
CA ALA A 29 -28.72 -23.65 -4.78
C ALA A 29 -28.75 -23.03 -3.37
N GLU A 30 -27.88 -23.49 -2.48
CA GLU A 30 -27.77 -23.00 -1.11
C GLU A 30 -27.27 -21.56 -1.09
N ARG A 31 -26.24 -21.23 -1.88
CA ARG A 31 -25.77 -19.84 -2.01
C ARG A 31 -26.84 -18.93 -2.59
N THR A 32 -27.58 -19.40 -3.58
CA THR A 32 -28.72 -18.67 -4.16
C THR A 32 -29.75 -18.33 -3.09
N GLN A 33 -30.12 -19.30 -2.25
CA GLN A 33 -31.05 -19.06 -1.13
C GLN A 33 -30.50 -18.04 -0.13
N LEU A 34 -29.23 -18.16 0.27
CA LEU A 34 -28.61 -17.21 1.20
C LEU A 34 -28.52 -15.79 0.64
N LEU A 35 -28.28 -15.65 -0.67
CA LEU A 35 -28.27 -14.37 -1.37
C LEU A 35 -29.68 -13.74 -1.40
N PHE A 36 -30.72 -14.52 -1.67
CA PHE A 36 -32.11 -14.03 -1.62
C PHE A 36 -32.58 -13.68 -0.21
N LEU A 37 -31.95 -14.23 0.82
CA LEU A 37 -32.22 -13.91 2.23
C LEU A 37 -31.36 -12.73 2.74
N ASP A 38 -30.63 -12.02 1.86
CA ASP A 38 -29.76 -10.89 2.21
C ASP A 38 -28.73 -11.22 3.31
N ILE A 39 -28.28 -12.48 3.39
CA ILE A 39 -27.35 -12.94 4.42
C ILE A 39 -26.04 -12.14 4.42
N PRO A 40 -25.41 -11.79 3.27
CA PRO A 40 -24.22 -10.96 3.28
C PRO A 40 -24.45 -9.60 3.92
N PHE A 41 -25.58 -8.95 3.61
CA PHE A 41 -25.94 -7.65 4.19
C PHE A 41 -26.14 -7.74 5.71
N ILE A 42 -26.87 -8.75 6.17
CA ILE A 42 -27.12 -8.99 7.60
C ILE A 42 -25.79 -9.23 8.32
N PHE A 43 -24.92 -10.07 7.77
CA PHE A 43 -23.65 -10.43 8.40
C PHE A 43 -22.67 -9.25 8.44
N ILE A 44 -22.61 -8.46 7.37
CA ILE A 44 -21.81 -7.22 7.35
C ILE A 44 -22.28 -6.26 8.45
N LYS A 45 -23.60 -6.07 8.61
CA LYS A 45 -24.14 -5.23 9.69
C LYS A 45 -23.79 -5.77 11.08
N ILE A 46 -23.98 -7.06 11.32
CA ILE A 46 -23.61 -7.69 12.60
C ILE A 46 -22.12 -7.43 12.91
N ALA A 47 -21.24 -7.57 11.91
CA ALA A 47 -19.81 -7.34 12.10
C ALA A 47 -19.46 -5.88 12.42
N ILE A 48 -20.17 -4.92 11.82
CA ILE A 48 -20.02 -3.48 12.06
C ILE A 48 -20.55 -3.09 13.45
N ASP A 49 -21.74 -3.56 13.80
CA ASP A 49 -22.46 -3.17 15.02
C ASP A 49 -21.81 -3.74 16.29
N GLN A 50 -21.05 -4.84 16.17
CA GLN A 50 -20.34 -5.42 17.31
C GLN A 50 -19.28 -4.48 17.90
N HIS A 51 -19.44 -4.13 19.18
CA HIS A 51 -18.53 -3.28 19.92
C HIS A 51 -17.11 -3.88 20.02
N ARG A 52 -16.11 -3.00 20.18
CA ARG A 52 -14.66 -3.28 20.08
C ARG A 52 -14.09 -4.39 20.98
N SER A 53 -14.85 -4.94 21.92
CA SER A 53 -14.39 -5.94 22.90
C SER A 53 -14.90 -7.36 22.66
N GLN A 54 -15.77 -7.59 21.66
CA GLN A 54 -16.30 -8.92 21.38
C GLN A 54 -15.60 -9.56 20.17
N HIS A 55 -15.10 -10.78 20.37
CA HIS A 55 -14.52 -11.58 19.31
C HIS A 55 -15.62 -12.01 18.33
N ILE A 56 -15.50 -11.61 17.07
CA ILE A 56 -16.41 -12.01 16.00
C ILE A 56 -15.90 -13.31 15.41
N ASP A 57 -16.80 -14.26 15.14
CA ASP A 57 -16.41 -15.52 14.52
C ASP A 57 -15.85 -15.29 13.10
N MET A 58 -14.71 -15.90 12.79
CA MET A 58 -14.10 -15.86 11.46
C MET A 58 -15.04 -16.41 10.39
N LYS A 59 -15.92 -17.34 10.75
CA LYS A 59 -16.88 -17.98 9.84
C LYS A 59 -17.87 -16.99 9.25
N LEU A 60 -18.25 -15.95 9.99
CA LEU A 60 -19.08 -14.86 9.48
C LEU A 60 -18.42 -14.21 8.25
N PHE A 61 -17.15 -13.82 8.38
CA PHE A 61 -16.41 -13.16 7.30
C PHE A 61 -16.21 -14.09 6.10
N GLN A 62 -15.95 -15.38 6.35
CA GLN A 62 -15.83 -16.37 5.28
C GLN A 62 -17.13 -16.56 4.50
N VAL A 63 -18.28 -16.61 5.17
CA VAL A 63 -19.59 -16.68 4.50
C VAL A 63 -19.81 -15.45 3.63
N VAL A 64 -19.55 -14.24 4.15
CA VAL A 64 -19.66 -13.01 3.37
C VAL A 64 -18.73 -13.05 2.15
N SER A 65 -17.48 -13.46 2.33
CA SER A 65 -16.52 -13.61 1.22
C SER A 65 -17.06 -14.51 0.11
N ILE A 66 -17.53 -15.70 0.45
CA ILE A 66 -18.01 -16.67 -0.55
C ILE A 66 -19.22 -16.10 -1.30
N LEU A 67 -20.21 -15.58 -0.57
CA LEU A 67 -21.46 -15.10 -1.17
C LEU A 67 -21.25 -13.85 -2.02
N VAL A 68 -20.47 -12.87 -1.55
CA VAL A 68 -20.17 -11.65 -2.31
C VAL A 68 -19.44 -11.98 -3.62
N ARG A 69 -18.50 -12.93 -3.59
CA ARG A 69 -17.76 -13.38 -4.78
C ARG A 69 -18.60 -14.23 -5.74
N CYS A 70 -19.86 -14.52 -5.40
CA CYS A 70 -20.85 -15.10 -6.32
C CYS A 70 -21.68 -14.03 -7.05
N CYS A 71 -21.54 -12.74 -6.69
CA CYS A 71 -22.32 -11.66 -7.28
C CYS A 71 -21.54 -10.92 -8.37
N ASP A 72 -22.23 -10.46 -9.41
CA ASP A 72 -21.65 -9.61 -10.46
C ASP A 72 -21.53 -8.16 -9.96
N THR A 73 -20.32 -7.60 -10.03
CA THR A 73 -20.00 -6.23 -9.61
C THR A 73 -19.76 -5.27 -10.78
N SER A 74 -19.95 -5.73 -12.03
CA SER A 74 -19.61 -4.98 -13.24
C SER A 74 -20.29 -3.61 -13.30
N ASP A 75 -21.58 -3.53 -12.93
CA ASP A 75 -22.36 -2.28 -12.91
C ASP A 75 -21.77 -1.20 -11.99
N TRP A 76 -21.11 -1.62 -10.91
CA TRP A 76 -20.62 -0.72 -9.87
C TRP A 76 -19.16 -0.29 -10.07
N ILE A 77 -18.32 -1.20 -10.59
CA ILE A 77 -16.87 -0.96 -10.72
C ILE A 77 -16.56 0.11 -11.77
N VAL A 78 -17.29 0.12 -12.89
CA VAL A 78 -17.09 1.10 -13.98
C VAL A 78 -17.34 2.53 -13.50
N SER A 79 -18.35 2.71 -12.64
CA SER A 79 -18.77 4.03 -12.13
C SER A 79 -17.80 4.66 -11.14
N ASN A 80 -16.83 3.90 -10.60
CA ASN A 80 -16.00 4.31 -9.47
C ASN A 80 -14.51 4.52 -9.83
N ARG A 81 -14.17 4.49 -11.13
CA ARG A 81 -12.82 4.86 -11.58
C ARG A 81 -12.61 6.35 -11.34
N MET A 82 -11.69 6.66 -10.44
CA MET A 82 -11.30 8.03 -10.16
C MET A 82 -10.53 8.55 -11.39
N HIS A 83 -11.04 9.58 -12.06
CA HIS A 83 -10.40 10.19 -13.22
C HIS A 83 -9.00 10.69 -12.81
N LEU A 84 -7.95 9.95 -13.20
CA LEU A 84 -6.55 10.31 -12.93
C LEU A 84 -5.89 11.07 -14.11
N THR A 85 -6.67 11.49 -15.10
CA THR A 85 -6.26 12.23 -16.30
C THR A 85 -7.41 13.22 -16.62
N SER A 86 -7.31 14.53 -16.79
CA SER A 86 -6.29 15.38 -17.37
C SER A 86 -6.64 16.84 -17.02
N GLU A 87 -5.72 17.62 -16.47
CA GLU A 87 -5.82 19.09 -16.51
C GLU A 87 -4.46 19.68 -16.91
N VAL A 88 -4.08 19.52 -18.18
CA VAL A 88 -3.09 20.39 -18.83
C VAL A 88 -3.47 20.58 -20.31
N HIS A 89 -4.57 21.30 -20.57
CA HIS A 89 -4.62 22.48 -21.46
C HIS A 89 -6.07 22.94 -21.66
N ASN A 90 -6.33 24.18 -21.26
CA ASN A 90 -7.53 24.94 -21.60
C ASN A 90 -7.67 25.09 -23.11
N ASN A 91 -8.87 24.87 -23.64
CA ASN A 91 -9.73 25.94 -24.17
C ASN A 91 -11.06 25.32 -24.64
N ASN A 92 -12.15 25.85 -24.09
CA ASN A 92 -13.52 25.91 -24.62
C ASN A 92 -13.93 24.86 -25.66
N ASP A 93 -14.78 23.92 -25.26
CA ASP A 93 -16.11 23.73 -25.87
C ASP A 93 -16.91 22.74 -25.01
N ASP A 94 -18.19 23.07 -24.81
CA ASP A 94 -19.20 22.22 -24.17
C ASP A 94 -19.27 20.87 -24.91
N ILE A 95 -18.67 19.83 -24.34
CA ILE A 95 -18.97 18.44 -24.69
C ILE A 95 -19.22 17.70 -23.38
N SER A 96 -20.50 17.49 -23.10
CA SER A 96 -20.94 16.39 -22.26
C SER A 96 -20.40 15.10 -22.88
N ASP A 97 -19.26 14.62 -22.36
CA ASP A 97 -18.72 13.30 -22.68
C ASP A 97 -19.68 12.23 -22.13
N GLU A 98 -20.75 11.95 -22.88
CA GLU A 98 -21.40 10.65 -22.83
C GLU A 98 -20.33 9.63 -23.22
N ILE A 99 -20.00 8.75 -22.26
CA ILE A 99 -19.16 7.59 -22.51
C ILE A 99 -19.91 6.73 -23.53
N ASP A 100 -19.53 6.85 -24.81
CA ASP A 100 -19.94 5.93 -25.87
C ASP A 100 -19.50 4.52 -25.46
N ILE A 101 -20.46 3.74 -24.95
CA ILE A 101 -20.35 2.29 -24.84
C ILE A 101 -20.47 1.77 -26.27
N ASP A 102 -19.34 1.74 -26.99
CA ASP A 102 -19.24 1.04 -28.26
C ASP A 102 -19.35 -0.48 -27.99
N GLU A 103 -20.59 -0.97 -27.96
CA GLU A 103 -20.96 -2.39 -27.75
C GLU A 103 -20.31 -3.35 -28.77
N ASN A 104 -19.73 -2.83 -29.86
CA ASN A 104 -19.18 -3.61 -30.95
C ASN A 104 -17.66 -3.81 -30.90
N ASN A 105 -16.95 -3.30 -29.87
CA ASN A 105 -15.53 -3.55 -29.71
C ASN A 105 -15.25 -4.67 -28.68
N PRO A 106 -14.97 -5.92 -29.11
CA PRO A 106 -14.73 -7.05 -28.20
C PRO A 106 -13.49 -6.86 -27.30
N SER A 107 -12.67 -5.85 -27.56
CA SER A 107 -11.47 -5.48 -26.77
C SER A 107 -11.77 -4.66 -25.51
N LYS A 108 -12.99 -4.10 -25.39
CA LYS A 108 -13.40 -3.22 -24.27
C LYS A 108 -14.40 -3.85 -23.31
N ARG A 109 -14.70 -5.15 -23.44
CA ARG A 109 -15.45 -5.87 -22.39
C ARG A 109 -14.59 -5.88 -21.12
N SER A 110 -15.11 -5.29 -20.05
CA SER A 110 -14.50 -5.37 -18.72
C SER A 110 -14.19 -6.83 -18.43
N LYS A 111 -12.90 -7.13 -18.18
CA LYS A 111 -12.47 -8.50 -17.90
C LYS A 111 -13.24 -9.02 -16.69
N VAL A 112 -13.85 -10.20 -16.82
CA VAL A 112 -14.56 -10.86 -15.71
C VAL A 112 -13.61 -10.98 -14.52
N ASN A 113 -14.11 -10.65 -13.34
CA ASN A 113 -13.31 -10.69 -12.12
C ASN A 113 -12.79 -12.11 -11.86
N PRO A 114 -11.46 -12.34 -11.89
CA PRO A 114 -10.88 -13.68 -11.78
C PRO A 114 -10.98 -14.24 -10.35
N PHE A 115 -11.37 -13.41 -9.38
CA PHE A 115 -11.50 -13.82 -7.98
C PHE A 115 -12.93 -14.21 -7.60
N LYS A 116 -13.83 -14.41 -8.58
CA LYS A 116 -15.15 -15.00 -8.33
C LYS A 116 -15.05 -16.36 -7.63
N TYR A 117 -16.11 -16.78 -6.94
CA TYR A 117 -16.05 -17.99 -6.11
C TYR A 117 -16.00 -19.29 -6.92
N GLU A 118 -16.81 -19.41 -7.98
CA GLU A 118 -16.84 -20.59 -8.87
C GLU A 118 -16.36 -20.27 -10.28
N GLU A 119 -15.96 -21.31 -11.02
CA GLU A 119 -15.57 -21.20 -12.43
C GLU A 119 -16.75 -20.79 -13.34
N ASN A 120 -17.99 -21.08 -12.92
CA ASN A 120 -19.24 -20.73 -13.61
C ASN A 120 -19.59 -19.23 -13.50
N ASP A 121 -20.67 -18.81 -14.16
CA ASP A 121 -21.16 -17.44 -14.14
C ASP A 121 -21.62 -16.98 -12.74
N PHE A 122 -21.70 -15.66 -12.54
CA PHE A 122 -22.25 -15.06 -11.33
C PHE A 122 -23.71 -15.51 -11.11
N ILE A 123 -24.12 -15.67 -9.85
CA ILE A 123 -25.46 -16.14 -9.49
C ILE A 123 -26.49 -15.01 -9.65
N ILE A 124 -26.17 -13.81 -9.17
CA ILE A 124 -27.02 -12.61 -9.24
C ILE A 124 -26.17 -11.34 -9.39
N PRO A 125 -26.72 -10.22 -9.88
CA PRO A 125 -26.07 -8.91 -9.77
C PRO A 125 -25.93 -8.46 -8.30
N MET A 126 -24.87 -7.70 -8.00
CA MET A 126 -24.61 -7.16 -6.68
C MET A 126 -25.73 -6.21 -6.24
N GLN A 127 -26.35 -6.53 -5.11
CA GLN A 127 -27.38 -5.67 -4.51
C GLN A 127 -26.76 -4.37 -3.97
N LYS A 128 -27.48 -3.25 -4.17
CA LYS A 128 -27.01 -1.90 -3.80
C LYS A 128 -26.67 -1.75 -2.32
N ASN A 129 -27.48 -2.31 -1.43
CA ASN A 129 -27.27 -2.28 0.02
C ASN A 129 -25.95 -2.98 0.45
N ILE A 130 -25.60 -4.10 -0.18
CA ILE A 130 -24.32 -4.78 0.04
C ILE A 130 -23.19 -3.91 -0.52
N TYR A 131 -23.36 -3.36 -1.72
CA TYR A 131 -22.36 -2.48 -2.33
C TYR A 131 -22.02 -1.28 -1.44
N GLU A 132 -23.03 -0.56 -0.94
CA GLU A 132 -22.85 0.59 -0.06
C GLU A 132 -22.08 0.24 1.24
N LEU A 133 -22.43 -0.90 1.87
CA LEU A 133 -21.77 -1.32 3.10
C LEU A 133 -20.35 -1.85 2.87
N LEU A 134 -20.10 -2.52 1.75
CA LEU A 134 -18.82 -3.16 1.47
C LEU A 134 -17.82 -2.20 0.82
N PHE A 135 -18.24 -1.45 -0.19
CA PHE A 135 -17.35 -0.65 -1.03
C PHE A 135 -17.26 0.82 -0.62
N LEU A 136 -18.35 1.41 -0.11
CA LEU A 136 -18.37 2.83 0.27
C LEU A 136 -18.07 3.02 1.76
N ASN A 137 -18.49 2.08 2.61
CA ASN A 137 -18.29 2.15 4.04
C ASN A 137 -17.03 1.39 4.49
N LYS A 138 -16.00 2.13 4.92
CA LYS A 138 -14.74 1.56 5.42
C LYS A 138 -14.84 0.73 6.70
N LEU A 139 -15.96 0.77 7.43
CA LEU A 139 -16.08 0.10 8.72
C LEU A 139 -15.96 -1.42 8.61
N TYR A 140 -16.55 -2.03 7.58
CA TYR A 140 -16.44 -3.48 7.38
C TYR A 140 -15.03 -3.89 6.94
N LEU A 141 -14.43 -3.12 6.03
CA LEU A 141 -13.02 -3.30 5.63
C LEU A 141 -12.08 -3.27 6.84
N LYS A 142 -12.28 -2.31 7.76
CA LYS A 142 -11.52 -2.23 9.01
C LYS A 142 -11.67 -3.48 9.87
N LYS A 143 -12.87 -4.04 9.95
CA LYS A 143 -13.14 -5.29 10.68
C LYS A 143 -12.44 -6.48 10.04
N ILE A 144 -12.49 -6.61 8.70
CA ILE A 144 -11.76 -7.67 7.99
C ILE A 144 -10.26 -7.56 8.28
N ILE A 145 -9.66 -6.40 8.07
CA ILE A 145 -8.20 -6.21 8.22
C ILE A 145 -7.76 -6.43 9.66
N LYS A 146 -8.54 -5.98 10.65
CA LYS A 146 -8.18 -6.09 12.07
C LYS A 146 -8.43 -7.48 12.64
N ASP A 147 -9.65 -7.97 12.44
CA ASP A 147 -10.16 -9.11 13.19
C ASP A 147 -10.04 -10.40 12.36
N ALA A 148 -10.03 -10.33 11.02
CA ALA A 148 -10.20 -11.50 10.15
C ALA A 148 -9.28 -11.52 8.91
N ILE A 149 -8.04 -11.04 9.02
CA ILE A 149 -7.08 -11.00 7.89
C ILE A 149 -6.39 -12.36 7.61
N TYR A 150 -6.41 -13.28 8.58
CA TYR A 150 -5.72 -14.57 8.50
C TYR A 150 -6.30 -15.58 7.51
N PRO A 151 -7.64 -15.73 7.38
CA PRO A 151 -8.19 -16.74 6.49
C PRO A 151 -7.98 -16.37 5.01
N ASP A 152 -7.48 -17.31 4.21
CA ASP A 152 -7.26 -17.12 2.77
C ASP A 152 -8.55 -16.66 2.04
N GLU A 153 -9.72 -17.10 2.51
CA GLU A 153 -11.01 -16.67 1.96
C GLU A 153 -11.25 -15.16 2.08
N ASN A 154 -10.81 -14.51 3.15
CA ASN A 154 -11.00 -13.07 3.30
C ASN A 154 -10.00 -12.27 2.44
N VAL A 155 -8.80 -12.82 2.23
CA VAL A 155 -7.86 -12.27 1.25
C VAL A 155 -8.46 -12.35 -0.16
N LYS A 156 -9.12 -13.45 -0.53
CA LYS A 156 -9.84 -13.56 -1.81
C LYS A 156 -10.94 -12.51 -1.94
N LEU A 157 -11.67 -12.19 -0.87
CA LEU A 157 -12.65 -11.09 -0.88
C LEU A 157 -11.97 -9.74 -1.15
N LEU A 158 -10.88 -9.43 -0.46
CA LEU A 158 -10.14 -8.18 -0.68
C LEU A 158 -9.61 -8.09 -2.12
N LYS A 159 -9.10 -9.18 -2.69
CA LYS A 159 -8.66 -9.25 -4.09
C LYS A 159 -9.84 -9.05 -5.06
N PHE A 160 -10.97 -9.72 -4.81
CA PHE A 160 -12.19 -9.56 -5.58
C PHE A 160 -12.68 -8.11 -5.60
N CYS A 161 -12.75 -7.46 -4.44
CA CYS A 161 -13.20 -6.09 -4.34
C CYS A 161 -12.19 -5.08 -4.88
N SER A 162 -10.89 -5.43 -4.94
CA SER A 162 -9.82 -4.55 -5.45
C SER A 162 -9.63 -4.66 -6.98
N TRP A 163 -10.07 -5.75 -7.61
CA TRP A 163 -9.96 -5.96 -9.05
C TRP A 163 -10.65 -4.84 -9.83
N GLU A 164 -9.91 -4.14 -10.67
CA GLU A 164 -10.39 -3.04 -11.52
C GLU A 164 -11.10 -1.90 -10.73
N ASN A 165 -10.91 -1.84 -9.41
CA ASN A 165 -11.53 -0.87 -8.51
C ASN A 165 -10.47 -0.07 -7.74
N GLN A 166 -10.19 1.14 -8.24
CA GLN A 166 -9.17 2.02 -7.70
C GLN A 166 -9.49 2.50 -6.28
N SER A 167 -10.74 2.90 -6.04
CA SER A 167 -11.19 3.43 -4.74
C SER A 167 -11.03 2.38 -3.64
N PHE A 168 -11.53 1.16 -3.88
CA PHE A 168 -11.41 0.07 -2.90
C PHE A 168 -9.96 -0.38 -2.71
N SER A 169 -9.16 -0.42 -3.78
CA SER A 169 -7.72 -0.72 -3.71
C SER A 169 -6.99 0.28 -2.79
N LEU A 170 -7.25 1.59 -2.96
CA LEU A 170 -6.67 2.63 -2.12
C LEU A 170 -7.08 2.47 -0.65
N MET A 171 -8.37 2.27 -0.37
CA MET A 171 -8.87 2.06 0.98
C MET A 171 -8.22 0.85 1.65
N THR A 172 -8.12 -0.27 0.94
CA THR A 172 -7.51 -1.51 1.42
C THR A 172 -6.04 -1.32 1.75
N ILE A 173 -5.28 -0.72 0.82
CA ILE A 173 -3.86 -0.44 1.00
C ILE A 173 -3.63 0.51 2.18
N ASN A 174 -4.41 1.58 2.30
CA ASN A 174 -4.25 2.56 3.37
C ASN A 174 -4.48 1.94 4.75
N GLU A 175 -5.55 1.15 4.90
CA GLU A 175 -5.82 0.46 6.16
C GLU A 175 -4.72 -0.58 6.49
N ILE A 176 -4.26 -1.38 5.53
CA ILE A 176 -3.16 -2.34 5.75
C ILE A 176 -1.88 -1.61 6.18
N LEU A 177 -1.48 -0.54 5.48
CA LEU A 177 -0.28 0.23 5.82
C LEU A 177 -0.40 0.96 7.16
N THR A 178 -1.60 1.39 7.53
CA THR A 178 -1.90 1.94 8.86
C THR A 178 -1.65 0.89 9.94
N TYR A 179 -2.12 -0.35 9.76
CA TYR A 179 -1.83 -1.45 10.68
C TYR A 179 -0.35 -1.83 10.72
N ILE A 180 0.33 -1.88 9.57
CA ILE A 180 1.77 -2.18 9.53
C ILE A 180 2.56 -1.12 10.29
N SER A 181 2.20 0.16 10.14
CA SER A 181 2.87 1.29 10.79
C SER A 181 2.58 1.36 12.30
N GLY A 182 1.33 1.14 12.69
CA GLY A 182 0.84 1.30 14.06
C GLY A 182 0.94 0.06 14.97
N SER A 183 1.00 -1.15 14.41
CA SER A 183 0.96 -2.39 15.19
C SER A 183 2.29 -2.72 15.88
N PHE A 184 2.21 -3.37 17.05
CA PHE A 184 3.36 -3.98 17.70
C PHE A 184 3.91 -5.15 16.86
N SER A 185 5.22 -5.39 16.96
CA SER A 185 6.00 -6.18 15.99
C SER A 185 5.67 -7.66 15.87
N TYR A 186 4.84 -8.26 16.74
CA TYR A 186 4.65 -9.71 16.78
C TYR A 186 3.60 -10.25 15.80
N GLU A 187 2.62 -9.44 15.36
CA GLU A 187 1.45 -9.88 14.56
C GLU A 187 1.39 -9.29 13.14
N ILE A 188 2.49 -8.76 12.61
CA ILE A 188 2.51 -8.03 11.33
C ILE A 188 2.60 -8.93 10.08
N ASP A 189 3.03 -10.19 10.20
CA ASP A 189 3.21 -11.12 9.06
C ASP A 189 1.97 -11.25 8.13
N PRO A 190 0.73 -11.42 8.63
CA PRO A 190 -0.46 -11.58 7.79
C PRO A 190 -0.75 -10.33 6.95
N TYR A 191 -0.44 -9.14 7.46
CA TYR A 191 -0.64 -7.88 6.78
C TYR A 191 0.30 -7.74 5.58
N PHE A 192 1.57 -8.12 5.72
CA PHE A 192 2.52 -8.14 4.60
C PHE A 192 2.15 -9.19 3.56
N LYS A 193 1.72 -10.39 3.97
CA LYS A 193 1.24 -11.43 3.04
C LYS A 193 0.02 -10.93 2.24
N THR A 194 -0.94 -10.30 2.92
CA THR A 194 -2.13 -9.74 2.25
C THR A 194 -1.76 -8.58 1.33
N LEU A 195 -0.86 -7.68 1.76
CA LEU A 195 -0.38 -6.58 0.93
C LEU A 195 0.28 -7.09 -0.34
N GLN A 196 1.11 -8.13 -0.24
CA GLN A 196 1.72 -8.79 -1.39
C GLN A 196 0.67 -9.30 -2.38
N GLU A 197 -0.34 -10.01 -1.89
CA GLU A 197 -1.43 -10.55 -2.71
C GLU A 197 -2.22 -9.46 -3.45
N ILE A 198 -2.43 -8.30 -2.82
CA ILE A 198 -3.09 -7.13 -3.42
C ILE A 198 -2.20 -6.49 -4.49
N LEU A 199 -0.89 -6.37 -4.24
CA LEU A 199 0.07 -5.82 -5.21
C LEU A 199 0.27 -6.69 -6.45
N LEU A 200 0.09 -8.01 -6.31
CA LEU A 200 0.24 -8.99 -7.39
C LEU A 200 -1.06 -9.25 -8.16
N ILE A 201 -2.15 -8.53 -7.87
CA ILE A 201 -3.32 -8.54 -8.74
C ILE A 201 -2.90 -8.03 -10.13
N ASN A 202 -3.07 -8.87 -11.14
CA ASN A 202 -2.70 -8.57 -12.53
C ASN A 202 -3.90 -7.99 -13.29
N ASP A 203 -4.18 -6.71 -13.04
CA ASP A 203 -5.21 -5.91 -13.72
C ASP A 203 -4.60 -4.59 -14.20
N SER A 204 -5.43 -3.72 -14.80
CA SER A 204 -4.96 -2.41 -15.28
C SER A 204 -4.51 -1.44 -14.17
N LEU A 205 -4.74 -1.77 -12.90
CA LEU A 205 -4.43 -0.96 -11.73
C LEU A 205 -3.20 -1.48 -10.94
N GLN A 206 -2.48 -2.47 -11.46
CA GLN A 206 -1.31 -3.03 -10.76
C GLN A 206 -0.23 -1.96 -10.52
N GLU A 207 0.11 -1.19 -11.53
CA GLU A 207 1.08 -0.09 -11.42
C GLU A 207 0.65 0.93 -10.35
N PHE A 208 -0.62 1.34 -10.37
CA PHE A 208 -1.20 2.23 -9.36
C PHE A 208 -1.00 1.71 -7.94
N ARG A 209 -1.29 0.42 -7.69
CA ARG A 209 -1.12 -0.19 -6.37
C ARG A 209 0.35 -0.24 -5.94
N ILE A 210 1.26 -0.58 -6.85
CA ILE A 210 2.71 -0.63 -6.58
C ILE A 210 3.24 0.76 -6.20
N LEU A 211 2.89 1.80 -6.98
CA LEU A 211 3.31 3.17 -6.72
C LEU A 211 2.85 3.68 -5.35
N LEU A 212 1.57 3.45 -5.04
CA LEU A 212 0.97 3.81 -3.75
C LEU A 212 1.71 3.17 -2.58
N VAL A 213 1.95 1.86 -2.63
CA VAL A 213 2.56 1.15 -1.51
C VAL A 213 4.03 1.53 -1.35
N PHE A 214 4.77 1.66 -2.44
CA PHE A 214 6.21 1.90 -2.37
C PHE A 214 6.48 3.31 -1.87
N THR A 215 5.80 4.30 -2.43
CA THR A 215 6.11 5.72 -2.19
C THR A 215 5.20 6.37 -1.15
N GLY A 216 4.02 5.80 -0.90
CA GLY A 216 3.00 6.40 -0.05
C GLY A 216 2.28 7.58 -0.72
N GLN A 217 2.55 7.85 -1.99
CA GLN A 217 2.03 8.99 -2.75
C GLN A 217 1.80 8.59 -4.21
N LEU A 218 1.09 9.43 -4.98
CA LEU A 218 0.92 9.27 -6.43
C LEU A 218 1.73 10.38 -7.12
N GLY A 219 3.04 10.19 -7.21
CA GLY A 219 3.95 11.15 -7.87
C GLY A 219 4.13 12.48 -7.14
N ASN A 220 4.73 13.45 -7.83
CA ASN A 220 5.15 14.75 -7.28
C ASN A 220 4.00 15.73 -7.00
N ASN A 221 2.79 15.41 -7.42
CA ASN A 221 1.63 16.28 -7.26
C ASN A 221 0.92 15.86 -5.99
N GLU A 222 0.95 16.73 -4.98
CA GLU A 222 0.21 16.64 -3.72
C GLU A 222 -1.31 16.72 -3.94
N LEU A 223 -1.87 15.85 -4.77
CA LEU A 223 -3.30 15.62 -4.76
C LEU A 223 -3.61 14.99 -3.40
N ASN A 224 -4.32 15.77 -2.60
CA ASN A 224 -4.87 15.53 -1.26
C ASN A 224 -5.83 14.31 -1.22
N LEU A 225 -5.48 13.21 -1.88
CA LEU A 225 -6.04 11.92 -1.52
C LEU A 225 -5.54 11.60 -0.12
N ASN A 226 -6.40 11.00 0.70
CA ASN A 226 -6.01 10.32 1.93
C ASN A 226 -5.12 9.11 1.57
N CYS A 227 -3.89 9.41 1.13
CA CYS A 227 -2.85 8.48 0.76
C CYS A 227 -2.32 7.78 2.03
N PRO A 228 -1.63 6.64 1.87
CA PRO A 228 -1.11 5.89 3.01
C PRO A 228 -0.30 6.78 3.95
N SER A 229 -0.48 6.59 5.26
CA SER A 229 0.24 7.38 6.27
C SER A 229 1.77 7.26 6.20
N ARG A 230 2.30 6.26 5.47
CA ARG A 230 3.73 6.12 5.09
C ARG A 230 3.90 5.03 4.02
N GLY A 231 4.67 5.29 2.96
CA GLY A 231 5.07 4.28 1.99
C GLY A 231 6.18 3.34 2.51
N ILE A 232 6.30 2.14 1.94
CA ILE A 232 7.32 1.15 2.35
C ILE A 232 8.74 1.71 2.22
N LEU A 233 9.04 2.43 1.14
CA LEU A 233 10.38 3.00 0.93
C LEU A 233 10.71 4.03 2.01
N GLU A 234 9.74 4.85 2.40
CA GLU A 234 9.94 5.81 3.49
C GLU A 234 10.13 5.08 4.83
N MET A 235 9.41 3.98 5.09
CA MET A 235 9.64 3.14 6.28
C MET A 235 11.05 2.56 6.37
N LEU A 236 11.74 2.40 5.23
CA LEU A 236 13.14 1.94 5.18
C LEU A 236 14.17 3.07 5.41
N CYS A 237 13.76 4.34 5.32
CA CYS A 237 14.64 5.54 5.42
C CYS A 237 14.53 6.32 6.74
N GLY A 238 14.10 5.69 7.84
CA GLY A 238 13.96 6.40 9.13
C GLY A 238 15.31 6.89 9.71
N HIS A 239 15.30 8.06 10.38
CA HIS A 239 16.48 8.73 10.98
C HIS A 239 17.36 7.86 11.91
N ALA A 240 16.82 6.77 12.45
CA ALA A 240 17.60 5.72 13.09
C ALA A 240 17.02 4.37 12.66
N VAL A 241 17.71 3.67 11.75
CA VAL A 241 17.22 2.38 11.24
C VAL A 241 17.39 1.31 12.33
N ASN A 242 16.34 1.15 13.12
CA ASN A 242 16.15 -0.01 13.96
C ASN A 242 15.75 -1.17 13.04
N PHE A 243 16.67 -2.14 12.86
CA PHE A 243 16.42 -3.38 12.11
C PHE A 243 15.45 -4.30 12.89
N ASN A 244 14.27 -3.77 13.18
CA ASN A 244 13.20 -4.47 13.87
C ASN A 244 12.47 -5.38 12.87
N LYS A 245 11.61 -6.26 13.39
CA LYS A 245 10.86 -7.23 12.57
C LYS A 245 10.08 -6.57 11.43
N ARG A 246 9.50 -5.38 11.67
CA ARG A 246 8.77 -4.60 10.64
C ARG A 246 9.66 -4.17 9.49
N PHE A 247 10.83 -3.61 9.80
CA PHE A 247 11.81 -3.20 8.80
C PHE A 247 12.26 -4.40 7.94
N ILE A 248 12.52 -5.54 8.57
CA ILE A 248 12.91 -6.77 7.86
C ILE A 248 11.79 -7.28 6.96
N GLN A 249 10.54 -7.24 7.41
CA GLN A 249 9.40 -7.63 6.58
C GLN A 249 9.17 -6.68 5.41
N CYS A 250 9.40 -5.37 5.56
CA CYS A 250 9.43 -4.44 4.43
C CYS A 250 10.46 -4.87 3.37
N ILE A 251 11.68 -5.23 3.80
CA ILE A 251 12.73 -5.73 2.91
C ILE A 251 12.31 -7.04 2.25
N GLN A 252 11.78 -8.00 3.02
CA GLN A 252 11.35 -9.29 2.52
C GLN A 252 10.21 -9.16 1.50
N LEU A 253 9.24 -8.28 1.75
CA LEU A 253 8.19 -7.98 0.78
C LEU A 253 8.78 -7.47 -0.53
N MET A 254 9.72 -6.52 -0.49
CA MET A 254 10.37 -5.99 -1.69
C MET A 254 11.13 -7.07 -2.47
N ILE A 255 11.93 -7.89 -1.78
CA ILE A 255 12.65 -9.02 -2.38
C ILE A 255 11.66 -9.98 -3.04
N SER A 256 10.60 -10.35 -2.32
CA SER A 256 9.57 -11.29 -2.76
C SER A 256 8.84 -10.78 -4.01
N LEU A 257 8.50 -9.49 -4.07
CA LEU A 257 7.88 -8.88 -5.25
C LEU A 257 8.81 -8.90 -6.47
N PHE A 258 10.09 -8.58 -6.29
CA PHE A 258 11.08 -8.61 -7.38
C PHE A 258 11.36 -10.02 -7.89
N ASP A 259 11.22 -11.04 -7.03
CA ASP A 259 11.41 -12.45 -7.40
C ASP A 259 10.17 -13.08 -8.05
N GLN A 260 8.98 -12.63 -7.68
CA GLN A 260 7.74 -13.26 -8.12
C GLN A 260 7.09 -12.61 -9.34
N SER A 261 7.43 -11.36 -9.67
CA SER A 261 6.79 -10.63 -10.77
C SER A 261 7.78 -9.80 -11.58
N GLU A 262 8.02 -10.22 -12.82
CA GLU A 262 8.76 -9.43 -13.81
C GLU A 262 8.04 -8.11 -14.12
N GLU A 263 6.71 -8.11 -14.09
CA GLU A 263 5.89 -6.90 -14.31
C GLU A 263 6.18 -5.82 -13.27
N VAL A 264 6.32 -6.21 -11.99
CA VAL A 264 6.68 -5.26 -10.91
C VAL A 264 8.06 -4.66 -11.16
N VAL A 265 9.02 -5.47 -11.61
CA VAL A 265 10.36 -4.99 -11.97
C VAL A 265 10.28 -4.02 -13.16
N THR A 266 9.47 -4.31 -14.16
CA THR A 266 9.24 -3.45 -15.33
C THR A 266 8.61 -2.11 -14.92
N ILE A 267 7.57 -2.12 -14.09
CA ILE A 267 6.94 -0.92 -13.53
C ILE A 267 7.98 -0.06 -12.80
N VAL A 268 8.82 -0.68 -11.97
CA VAL A 268 9.89 0.04 -11.27
C VAL A 268 10.88 0.64 -12.26
N LYS A 269 11.30 -0.09 -13.29
CA LYS A 269 12.24 0.41 -14.31
C LYS A 269 11.69 1.59 -15.12
N GLN A 270 10.42 1.57 -15.45
CA GLN A 270 9.79 2.59 -16.29
C GLN A 270 9.47 3.86 -15.49
N ASN A 271 9.22 3.75 -14.19
CA ASN A 271 8.87 4.88 -13.35
C ASN A 271 10.11 5.57 -12.73
N GLN A 272 10.53 6.69 -13.32
CA GLN A 272 11.72 7.44 -12.89
C GLN A 272 11.65 7.93 -11.43
N PHE A 273 10.47 8.36 -10.97
CA PHE A 273 10.27 8.79 -9.59
C PHE A 273 10.50 7.63 -8.61
N LEU A 274 9.95 6.46 -8.94
CA LEU A 274 10.11 5.25 -8.14
C LEU A 274 11.59 4.81 -8.08
N LEU A 275 12.31 4.87 -9.20
CA LEU A 275 13.74 4.58 -9.25
C LEU A 275 14.56 5.53 -8.39
N GLN A 276 14.28 6.84 -8.44
CA GLN A 276 14.98 7.82 -7.62
C GLN A 276 14.77 7.55 -6.13
N LYS A 277 13.53 7.26 -5.71
CA LYS A 277 13.23 6.90 -4.32
C LYS A 277 13.91 5.59 -3.91
N LEU A 278 13.89 4.57 -4.77
CA LEU A 278 14.58 3.30 -4.51
C LEU A 278 16.09 3.50 -4.38
N PHE A 279 16.70 4.32 -5.23
CA PHE A 279 18.14 4.64 -5.18
C PHE A 279 18.52 5.34 -3.88
N GLN A 280 17.72 6.33 -3.44
CA GLN A 280 17.91 7.01 -2.16
C GLN A 280 17.89 6.01 -0.98
N VAL A 281 16.92 5.09 -0.97
CA VAL A 281 16.81 4.04 0.05
C VAL A 281 18.02 3.13 0.04
N VAL A 282 18.45 2.65 -1.12
CA VAL A 282 19.60 1.74 -1.25
C VAL A 282 20.88 2.39 -0.73
N ASN A 283 21.13 3.65 -1.05
CA ASN A 283 22.31 4.37 -0.55
C ASN A 283 22.26 4.56 0.96
N HIS A 284 21.10 4.95 1.50
CA HIS A 284 20.90 5.06 2.94
C HIS A 284 21.17 3.73 3.67
N LEU A 285 20.67 2.61 3.14
CA LEU A 285 20.90 1.28 3.72
C LEU A 285 22.36 0.85 3.66
N LYS A 286 23.10 1.19 2.60
CA LYS A 286 24.54 0.93 2.51
C LYS A 286 25.32 1.66 3.60
N GLU A 287 25.04 2.94 3.80
CA GLU A 287 25.68 3.74 4.85
C GLU A 287 25.39 3.19 6.25
N GLU A 288 24.12 2.86 6.53
CA GLU A 288 23.71 2.30 7.83
C GLU A 288 24.32 0.91 8.09
N LEU A 289 24.43 0.06 7.06
CA LEU A 289 25.12 -1.22 7.17
C LEU A 289 26.61 -1.05 7.50
N GLN A 290 27.31 -0.11 6.83
CA GLN A 290 28.72 0.17 7.08
C GLN A 290 28.97 0.68 8.51
N LYS A 291 28.10 1.56 9.01
CA LYS A 291 28.16 2.06 10.40
C LYS A 291 28.01 0.92 11.41
N LYS A 292 27.07 -0.01 11.21
CA LYS A 292 26.86 -1.12 12.16
C LYS A 292 27.96 -2.17 12.11
N VAL A 293 28.49 -2.53 10.94
CA VAL A 293 29.63 -3.47 10.85
C VAL A 293 30.84 -2.94 11.62
N SER A 294 31.15 -1.65 11.45
CA SER A 294 32.21 -0.97 12.21
C SER A 294 31.93 -0.97 13.72
N SER A 295 30.67 -0.77 14.12
CA SER A 295 30.26 -0.78 15.54
C SER A 295 30.39 -2.18 16.17
N PHE A 296 30.05 -3.24 15.43
CA PHE A 296 30.24 -4.63 15.90
C PHE A 296 31.72 -4.95 16.09
N GLN A 297 32.59 -4.56 15.15
CA GLN A 297 34.04 -4.79 15.25
C GLN A 297 34.66 -4.10 16.48
N HIS A 298 34.21 -2.88 16.82
CA HIS A 298 34.66 -2.19 18.03
C HIS A 298 34.12 -2.80 19.34
N SER A 299 32.91 -3.36 19.33
CA SER A 299 32.36 -4.06 20.51
C SER A 299 33.07 -5.39 20.80
N TYR A 300 33.48 -6.13 19.77
CA TYR A 300 34.29 -7.35 19.92
C TYR A 300 35.72 -7.06 20.42
N MET A 301 36.32 -5.93 20.02
CA MET A 301 37.65 -5.52 20.51
C MET A 301 37.64 -5.10 21.99
N ASN A 302 36.52 -4.56 22.50
CA ASN A 302 36.37 -4.15 23.89
C ASN A 302 35.85 -5.25 24.84
N THR A 303 35.52 -6.44 24.32
CA THR A 303 35.01 -7.56 25.12
C THR A 303 35.98 -8.71 25.28
N VAL A 304 37.25 -8.57 24.86
CA VAL A 304 38.31 -9.50 25.24
C VAL A 304 38.49 -9.40 26.76
N PRO A 305 38.11 -10.41 27.56
CA PRO A 305 38.28 -10.34 28.99
C PRO A 305 39.78 -10.47 29.26
N ASN A 306 40.36 -9.52 29.98
CA ASN A 306 41.61 -9.75 30.68
C ASN A 306 41.42 -11.03 31.52
N TYR A 307 42.12 -12.10 31.17
CA TYR A 307 42.05 -13.39 31.84
C TYR A 307 42.41 -13.21 33.32
N SER A 308 41.40 -13.14 34.18
CA SER A 308 41.53 -13.38 35.61
C SER A 308 40.85 -14.72 35.91
N TYR A 309 41.66 -15.67 36.36
CA TYR A 309 41.22 -17.01 36.76
C TYR A 309 40.21 -16.92 37.92
N GLY A 310 38.98 -17.39 37.70
CA GLY A 310 37.97 -17.55 38.74
C GLY A 310 36.74 -18.26 38.20
N GLY A 311 36.50 -19.49 38.69
CA GLY A 311 35.58 -20.46 38.07
C GLY A 311 34.08 -20.18 38.21
N GLY A 312 33.29 -21.05 37.57
CA GLY A 312 31.90 -21.33 37.97
C GLY A 312 30.82 -20.94 36.97
N SER A 313 30.51 -21.85 36.04
CA SER A 313 29.14 -22.25 35.64
C SER A 313 28.15 -21.24 35.01
N GLY A 314 28.55 -20.04 34.61
CA GLY A 314 27.68 -19.06 33.93
C GLY A 314 27.82 -18.93 32.41
N TRP A 315 28.74 -19.66 31.77
CA TRP A 315 29.24 -19.34 30.44
C TRP A 315 28.49 -19.99 29.27
N GLN A 316 27.83 -21.15 29.46
CA GLN A 316 27.07 -21.78 28.37
C GLN A 316 25.85 -20.94 27.90
N SER A 317 25.05 -20.41 28.83
CA SER A 317 23.82 -19.68 28.48
C SER A 317 24.08 -18.33 27.79
N ARG A 318 25.24 -17.71 28.05
CA ARG A 318 25.68 -16.49 27.34
C ARG A 318 26.15 -16.79 25.92
N ASN A 319 26.84 -17.91 25.69
CA ASN A 319 27.29 -18.30 24.36
C ASN A 319 26.13 -18.67 23.42
N ASP A 320 25.09 -19.34 23.92
CA ASP A 320 23.89 -19.65 23.11
C ASP A 320 23.10 -18.38 22.76
N SER A 321 23.00 -17.42 23.68
CA SER A 321 22.40 -16.11 23.43
C SER A 321 23.21 -15.29 22.41
N VAL A 322 24.54 -15.30 22.51
CA VAL A 322 25.43 -14.62 21.55
C VAL A 322 25.40 -15.31 20.17
N MET A 323 25.37 -16.64 20.10
CA MET A 323 25.21 -17.38 18.84
C MET A 323 23.84 -17.14 18.19
N ASN A 324 22.76 -17.09 18.96
CA ASN A 324 21.44 -16.76 18.43
C ASN A 324 21.32 -15.30 17.99
N ASN A 325 21.92 -14.37 18.74
CA ASN A 325 21.98 -12.95 18.35
C ASN A 325 22.87 -12.72 17.12
N THR A 326 23.95 -13.47 16.96
CA THR A 326 24.80 -13.41 15.76
C THR A 326 24.17 -14.07 14.53
N LYS A 327 23.40 -15.15 14.72
CA LYS A 327 22.62 -15.76 13.65
C LYS A 327 21.50 -14.83 13.16
N LEU A 328 20.76 -14.22 14.08
CA LEU A 328 19.73 -13.23 13.76
C LEU A 328 20.33 -11.98 13.09
N SER A 329 21.50 -11.52 13.54
CA SER A 329 22.18 -10.39 12.90
C SER A 329 22.70 -10.73 11.51
N MET A 330 23.17 -11.97 11.28
CA MET A 330 23.57 -12.43 9.94
C MET A 330 22.39 -12.52 8.97
N GLU A 331 21.24 -13.03 9.41
CA GLU A 331 20.03 -13.11 8.58
C GLU A 331 19.53 -11.72 8.17
N ILE A 332 19.52 -10.77 9.10
CA ILE A 332 19.19 -9.37 8.84
C ILE A 332 20.13 -8.77 7.79
N VAL A 333 21.44 -8.93 7.97
CA VAL A 333 22.44 -8.41 7.04
C VAL A 333 22.30 -9.07 5.67
N TRP A 334 22.00 -10.37 5.62
CA TRP A 334 21.79 -11.10 4.37
C TRP A 334 20.57 -10.56 3.61
N ASN A 335 19.43 -10.38 4.28
CA ASN A 335 18.22 -9.81 3.67
C ASN A 335 18.50 -8.41 3.10
N ILE A 336 19.19 -7.54 3.84
CA ILE A 336 19.51 -6.19 3.36
C ILE A 336 20.45 -6.26 2.14
N LYS A 337 21.50 -7.08 2.19
CA LYS A 337 22.42 -7.26 1.06
C LYS A 337 21.72 -7.81 -0.18
N ASN A 338 20.84 -8.79 -0.02
CA ASN A 338 20.07 -9.38 -1.11
C ASN A 338 19.16 -8.33 -1.76
N PHE A 339 18.44 -7.54 -0.95
CA PHE A 339 17.63 -6.43 -1.46
C PHE A 339 18.46 -5.39 -2.21
N ILE A 340 19.60 -4.96 -1.66
CA ILE A 340 20.52 -4.02 -2.32
C ILE A 340 20.98 -4.59 -3.67
N GLN A 341 21.40 -5.85 -3.71
CA GLN A 341 21.87 -6.49 -4.93
C GLN A 341 20.77 -6.52 -6.01
N LYS A 342 19.53 -6.86 -5.65
CA LYS A 342 18.38 -6.85 -6.57
C LYS A 342 18.06 -5.44 -7.08
N ALA A 343 18.08 -4.44 -6.20
CA ALA A 343 17.85 -3.06 -6.62
C ALA A 343 18.97 -2.56 -7.56
N GLU A 344 20.23 -2.93 -7.30
CA GLU A 344 21.34 -2.60 -8.18
C GLU A 344 21.25 -3.26 -9.55
N THR A 345 20.74 -4.49 -9.65
CA THR A 345 20.50 -5.09 -10.96
C THR A 345 19.46 -4.29 -11.74
N ILE A 346 18.40 -3.82 -11.07
CA ILE A 346 17.38 -2.95 -11.70
C ILE A 346 18.02 -1.66 -12.23
N PHE A 347 18.91 -1.01 -11.47
CA PHE A 347 19.57 0.22 -11.88
C PHE A 347 20.51 0.05 -13.09
N LYS A 348 21.30 -1.04 -13.11
CA LYS A 348 22.27 -1.30 -14.19
C LYS A 348 21.61 -1.48 -15.56
N PHE A 349 20.44 -2.10 -15.60
CA PHE A 349 19.68 -2.23 -16.85
C PHE A 349 19.23 -0.88 -17.40
N ASN A 350 18.79 0.05 -16.55
CA ASN A 350 18.34 1.37 -16.98
C ASN A 350 19.50 2.23 -17.52
N GLN A 351 20.70 2.13 -16.94
CA GLN A 351 21.90 2.80 -17.48
C GLN A 351 22.28 2.28 -18.88
N ASN A 352 22.14 0.97 -19.12
CA ASN A 352 22.45 0.37 -20.43
C ASN A 352 21.41 0.72 -21.50
N GLU A 353 20.12 0.77 -21.17
CA GLU A 353 19.05 1.20 -22.10
C GLU A 353 19.20 2.69 -22.48
N ASN A 354 19.53 3.56 -21.52
CA ASN A 354 19.81 4.96 -21.83
C ASN A 354 21.09 5.14 -22.64
N GLN A 355 22.10 4.27 -22.48
CA GLN A 355 23.30 4.31 -23.32
C GLN A 355 23.00 3.86 -24.76
N LEU A 356 22.25 2.76 -24.94
CA LEU A 356 21.82 2.29 -26.26
C LEU A 356 20.90 3.30 -26.98
N ALA A 357 19.99 3.97 -26.25
CA ALA A 357 19.14 5.02 -26.82
C ALA A 357 19.95 6.27 -27.25
N ASN A 358 21.02 6.60 -26.54
CA ASN A 358 21.93 7.69 -26.92
C ASN A 358 22.86 7.32 -28.09
N ASP A 359 23.11 6.03 -28.31
CA ASP A 359 23.88 5.54 -29.46
C ASP A 359 22.98 5.52 -30.73
N ASP A 360 21.69 5.19 -30.60
CA ASP A 360 20.72 5.23 -31.72
C ASP A 360 20.33 6.67 -32.15
N GLU A 361 20.41 7.67 -31.26
CA GLU A 361 20.21 9.09 -31.62
C GLU A 361 21.43 9.71 -32.32
N ASN A 362 22.64 9.15 -32.14
CA ASN A 362 23.85 9.64 -32.80
C ASN A 362 24.01 9.14 -34.24
N ASP A 363 23.28 8.11 -34.65
CA ASP A 363 23.31 7.56 -36.01
C ASP A 363 22.35 8.25 -37.00
N ASN A 364 21.58 9.26 -36.56
CA ASN A 364 20.64 10.01 -37.40
C ASN A 364 20.96 11.51 -37.57
N ILE A 365 22.23 11.91 -37.44
CA ILE A 365 22.68 13.22 -37.92
C ILE A 365 23.90 13.04 -38.84
N THR A 366 23.64 12.69 -40.08
CA THR A 366 24.57 12.97 -41.18
C THR A 366 23.76 13.42 -42.39
N TYR A 367 24.23 14.48 -43.05
CA TYR A 367 23.65 15.22 -44.17
C TYR A 367 22.67 16.36 -43.83
N PHE A 368 23.21 17.53 -43.51
CA PHE A 368 23.23 18.66 -44.46
C PHE A 368 24.43 19.56 -44.13
N GLY A 369 25.37 19.68 -45.08
CA GLY A 369 26.42 20.68 -45.03
C GLY A 369 25.97 21.97 -45.72
N GLU A 370 26.32 23.12 -45.15
CA GLU A 370 27.17 24.13 -45.80
C GLU A 370 27.31 25.38 -44.92
N GLN A 371 28.57 25.69 -44.61
CA GLN A 371 29.24 27.00 -44.51
C GLN A 371 28.51 28.21 -43.91
N ILE A 372 29.16 28.88 -42.93
CA ILE A 372 29.75 30.23 -43.08
C ILE A 372 30.59 30.61 -41.84
N ASN A 373 31.87 30.90 -42.11
CA ASN A 373 32.89 31.76 -41.48
C ASN A 373 32.85 32.19 -40.00
N ASP A 374 33.97 31.89 -39.33
CA ASP A 374 34.93 32.79 -38.67
C ASP A 374 34.48 34.25 -38.40
N ASN A 375 34.50 34.65 -37.11
CA ASN A 375 35.56 35.54 -36.60
C ASN A 375 35.35 35.97 -35.13
N ASN A 376 36.51 36.13 -34.49
CA ASN A 376 36.86 37.05 -33.40
C ASN A 376 36.85 36.60 -31.94
N ALA A 377 38.06 36.69 -31.42
CA ALA A 377 38.53 36.56 -30.06
C ALA A 377 38.38 37.85 -29.24
N LEU A 378 38.76 37.69 -27.96
CA LEU A 378 39.17 38.69 -26.96
C LEU A 378 38.11 39.35 -26.08
N GLY A 379 38.34 39.24 -24.76
CA GLY A 379 37.90 40.24 -23.79
C GLY A 379 37.65 39.69 -22.39
N LYS A 380 38.68 39.70 -21.53
CA LYS A 380 38.53 39.71 -20.07
C LYS A 380 37.77 40.98 -19.66
N ASP A 381 36.98 40.92 -18.57
CA ASP A 381 37.18 41.81 -17.41
C ASP A 381 36.26 41.51 -16.22
N GLN A 382 36.82 41.72 -15.04
CA GLN A 382 36.21 41.66 -13.71
C GLN A 382 35.54 43.00 -13.34
N SER A 383 34.41 42.94 -12.62
CA SER A 383 34.01 43.85 -11.51
C SER A 383 32.70 43.31 -10.93
N ARG A 384 32.60 42.88 -9.67
CA ARG A 384 32.53 43.62 -8.40
C ARG A 384 31.45 44.73 -8.42
N GLY A 385 30.31 44.42 -7.81
CA GLY A 385 29.26 45.36 -7.44
C GLY A 385 28.49 44.79 -6.25
N GLU A 386 28.82 45.32 -5.06
CA GLU A 386 28.03 45.22 -3.83
C GLU A 386 26.67 45.92 -4.07
N ASN A 387 25.58 45.36 -3.54
CA ASN A 387 24.41 46.15 -3.16
C ASN A 387 23.63 45.42 -2.05
N GLU A 388 23.52 46.15 -0.96
CA GLU A 388 22.80 45.88 0.28
C GLU A 388 21.35 46.40 0.17
N VAL A 389 20.44 45.71 0.88
CA VAL A 389 19.17 46.21 1.45
C VAL A 389 17.98 46.46 0.49
N GLU A 390 16.92 45.65 0.67
CA GLU A 390 15.58 46.14 1.05
C GLU A 390 14.70 44.97 1.53
N GLU A 391 14.54 44.87 2.86
CA GLU A 391 13.47 44.10 3.51
C GLU A 391 12.13 44.81 3.25
N VAL A 392 11.18 44.12 2.64
CA VAL A 392 9.78 44.56 2.60
C VAL A 392 8.95 43.67 3.51
N ASN A 393 8.54 44.26 4.63
CA ASN A 393 7.48 43.80 5.52
C ASN A 393 6.16 43.63 4.75
N ILE A 394 5.57 42.43 4.79
CA ILE A 394 4.14 42.22 4.55
C ILE A 394 3.61 41.41 5.74
N ILE A 395 3.37 42.10 6.85
CA ILE A 395 2.38 41.73 7.86
C ILE A 395 1.25 42.73 7.64
N ASP A 396 0.10 42.25 7.17
CA ASP A 396 -1.25 42.77 7.40
C ASP A 396 -2.17 42.24 6.28
N ASN A 397 -2.91 41.16 6.57
CA ASN A 397 -4.25 40.84 6.02
C ASN A 397 -4.73 39.42 6.40
N LEU A 398 -4.74 39.07 7.69
CA LEU A 398 -5.34 37.81 8.16
C LEU A 398 -6.18 37.93 9.44
N ASN A 399 -6.76 39.10 9.73
CA ASN A 399 -7.52 39.29 10.98
C ASN A 399 -8.99 39.72 10.87
N GLU A 400 -9.62 39.71 9.69
CA GLU A 400 -11.04 40.13 9.59
C GLU A 400 -12.05 39.08 9.10
N MET A 401 -11.69 37.79 8.98
CA MET A 401 -12.63 36.74 8.55
C MET A 401 -12.94 35.63 9.57
N ASN A 402 -12.64 35.83 10.86
CA ASN A 402 -12.78 34.76 11.87
C ASN A 402 -13.61 35.08 13.11
N ILE A 403 -14.39 36.17 13.12
CA ILE A 403 -15.16 36.56 14.32
C ILE A 403 -16.66 36.21 14.23
N GLU A 404 -17.26 36.07 13.04
CA GLU A 404 -18.70 35.77 12.93
C GLU A 404 -19.07 34.27 13.11
N ASN A 405 -18.12 33.35 12.98
CA ASN A 405 -18.40 31.91 13.12
C ASN A 405 -18.31 31.36 14.57
N ILE A 406 -17.79 32.15 15.52
CA ILE A 406 -17.59 31.70 16.90
C ILE A 406 -18.82 31.98 17.79
N GLU A 407 -19.68 32.94 17.43
CA GLU A 407 -20.91 33.22 18.18
C GLU A 407 -22.05 32.24 17.87
N SER A 408 -22.10 31.68 16.66
CA SER A 408 -23.10 30.67 16.29
C SER A 408 -22.91 29.32 17.02
N SER A 409 -21.67 28.92 17.35
CA SER A 409 -21.42 27.68 18.08
C SER A 409 -21.71 27.74 19.58
N LYS A 410 -21.81 28.93 20.19
CA LYS A 410 -22.13 29.09 21.62
C LYS A 410 -23.64 29.07 21.90
N SER A 411 -24.48 29.32 20.89
CA SER A 411 -25.95 29.27 21.01
C SER A 411 -26.46 27.81 21.07
N TRP A 412 -25.82 26.89 20.35
CA TRP A 412 -26.28 25.50 20.25
C TRP A 412 -26.06 24.66 21.52
N MET A 413 -25.11 25.02 22.39
CA MET A 413 -24.82 24.28 23.63
C MET A 413 -25.70 24.66 24.83
N ARG A 414 -26.68 25.56 24.69
CA ARG A 414 -27.60 25.92 25.80
C ARG A 414 -28.99 25.27 25.75
N HIS A 415 -29.27 24.39 24.80
CA HIS A 415 -30.60 23.77 24.66
C HIS A 415 -30.70 22.27 24.91
N HIS A 416 -29.64 21.61 25.36
CA HIS A 416 -29.71 20.23 25.86
C HIS A 416 -29.03 20.09 27.23
N GLN A 417 -29.68 20.65 28.25
CA GLN A 417 -29.54 20.28 29.66
C GLN A 417 -30.92 19.96 30.22
#